data_AF-A0A937AYR7-F1
#
_entry.id   AF-A0A937AYR7-F1
#
_cell.length_a   1.000
_cell.length_b   1.000
_cell.length_c   1.000
_cell.angle_alpha   90.00
_cell.angle_beta   90.00
_cell.angle_gamma   90.00
#
_symmetry.space_group_name_H-M   'P 1'
#
loop_
_entity.id
_entity.type
_entity.pdbx_description
1 polymer ?
#
loop_
_entity_poly.entity_id
_entity_poly.type
_entity_poly.pdbx_seq_one_letter_code
_entity_poly.pdbx_strand_id
1 'polypeptide(L)'
;MGKYLAARTFGLLLTLLAVTLLVMALVRLAPGDPVADRTGGPERYFADGNREGYTQYLQNYRRESAAWFLDQPLFYISVRPGFYPDSLYTVFPLARRKALAELCRETQDRDLSAFVDAQCEDWAFRNDTAVAHSLKKLGSGWLAGAIEAETILATLQEALQDKDISAADAGACRKIIAEWEIRPDAGYLPQFCWNRRNAFDRWFTGGGAGGGIVRGDWGHTALENRPVSAVIAEHIGST
;
A
#
# COMPACT_ATOMS: atom_id res chain seq x y z
N MET A 1 -8.85 37.72 -32.15
CA MET A 1 -9.74 36.89 -31.30
C MET A 1 -9.15 35.52 -30.95
N GLY A 2 -8.63 34.73 -31.91
CA GLY A 2 -8.13 33.36 -31.62
C GLY A 2 -7.04 33.25 -30.54
N LYS A 3 -6.08 34.19 -30.49
CA LYS A 3 -5.03 34.21 -29.44
C LYS A 3 -5.59 34.37 -28.01
N TYR A 4 -6.65 35.16 -27.87
CA TYR A 4 -7.30 35.41 -26.57
C TYR A 4 -8.13 34.21 -26.12
N LEU A 5 -8.87 33.58 -27.05
CA LEU A 5 -9.58 32.32 -26.80
C LEU A 5 -8.61 31.20 -26.41
N ALA A 6 -7.50 31.02 -27.16
CA ALA A 6 -6.51 30.00 -26.85
C ALA A 6 -5.87 30.18 -25.47
N ALA A 7 -5.46 31.41 -25.12
CA ALA A 7 -4.89 31.70 -23.81
C ALA A 7 -5.87 31.42 -22.67
N ARG A 8 -7.16 31.76 -22.86
CA ARG A 8 -8.20 31.54 -21.85
C ARG A 8 -8.56 30.06 -21.68
N THR A 9 -8.67 29.33 -22.78
CA THR A 9 -8.91 27.87 -22.75
C THR A 9 -7.74 27.15 -22.10
N PHE A 10 -6.49 27.53 -22.42
CA PHE A 10 -5.32 26.95 -21.79
C PHE A 10 -5.28 27.25 -20.28
N GLY A 11 -5.56 28.49 -19.88
CA GLY A 11 -5.67 28.86 -18.47
C GLY A 11 -6.72 28.04 -17.72
N LEU A 12 -7.88 27.82 -18.33
CA LEU A 12 -8.95 26.99 -17.76
C LEU A 12 -8.55 25.52 -17.61
N LEU A 13 -7.85 24.95 -18.60
CA LEU A 13 -7.35 23.58 -18.51
C LEU A 13 -6.30 23.44 -17.39
N LEU A 14 -5.42 24.44 -17.26
CA LEU A 14 -4.39 24.45 -16.23
C LEU A 14 -4.99 24.57 -14.81
N THR A 15 -5.99 25.43 -14.62
CA THR A 15 -6.67 25.56 -13.32
C THR A 15 -7.44 24.30 -12.98
N LEU A 16 -8.14 23.70 -13.95
CA LEU A 16 -8.86 22.44 -13.74
C LEU A 16 -7.91 21.29 -13.37
N LEU A 17 -6.75 21.21 -14.03
CA LEU A 17 -5.70 20.26 -13.68
C LEU A 17 -5.19 20.50 -12.25
N ALA A 18 -4.91 21.74 -11.88
CA ALA A 18 -4.41 22.09 -10.54
C ALA A 18 -5.42 21.72 -9.44
N VAL A 19 -6.70 22.06 -9.62
CA VAL A 19 -7.77 21.69 -8.68
C VAL A 19 -7.90 20.18 -8.58
N THR A 20 -7.80 19.46 -9.70
CA THR A 20 -7.90 17.99 -9.72
C THR A 20 -6.75 17.33 -8.96
N LEU A 21 -5.51 17.79 -9.19
CA LEU A 21 -4.34 17.31 -8.46
C LEU A 21 -4.47 17.58 -6.95
N LEU A 22 -5.01 18.74 -6.58
CA LEU A 22 -5.25 19.11 -5.18
C LEU A 22 -6.28 18.17 -4.52
N VAL A 23 -7.41 17.91 -5.18
CA VAL A 23 -8.43 16.97 -4.68
C VAL A 23 -7.85 15.57 -4.50
N MET A 24 -7.10 15.07 -5.49
CA MET A 24 -6.46 13.75 -5.38
C MET A 24 -5.42 13.68 -4.25
N ALA A 25 -4.65 14.74 -4.03
CA ALA A 25 -3.71 14.82 -2.93
C ALA A 25 -4.44 14.77 -1.57
N LEU A 26 -5.53 15.52 -1.43
CA LEU A 26 -6.36 15.53 -0.22
C LEU A 26 -6.96 14.15 0.08
N VAL A 27 -7.46 13.45 -0.93
CA VAL A 27 -7.99 12.08 -0.76
C VAL A 27 -6.93 11.11 -0.24
N ARG A 28 -5.65 11.30 -0.60
CA ARG A 28 -4.53 10.47 -0.11
C ARG A 28 -4.05 10.86 1.29
N LEU A 29 -4.26 12.11 1.69
CA LEU A 29 -3.97 12.59 3.04
C LEU A 29 -5.11 12.27 4.03
N ALA A 30 -6.25 11.77 3.55
CA ALA A 30 -7.34 11.35 4.40
C ALA A 30 -6.84 10.24 5.35
N PRO A 31 -7.06 10.39 6.67
CA PRO A 31 -6.67 9.37 7.63
C PRO A 31 -7.55 8.12 7.48
N GLY A 32 -6.95 6.96 7.74
CA GLY A 32 -7.65 5.67 7.71
C GLY A 32 -7.37 4.82 6.48
N ASP A 33 -7.96 3.64 6.46
CA ASP A 33 -7.95 2.71 5.33
C ASP A 33 -9.40 2.35 4.97
N PRO A 34 -9.99 3.00 3.96
CA PRO A 34 -11.41 2.80 3.62
C PRO A 34 -11.71 1.37 3.16
N VAL A 35 -10.69 0.62 2.73
CA VAL A 35 -10.86 -0.79 2.39
C VAL A 35 -10.89 -1.63 3.66
N ALA A 36 -9.96 -1.41 4.59
CA ALA A 36 -9.94 -2.13 5.86
C ALA A 36 -11.21 -1.89 6.70
N ASP A 37 -11.73 -0.66 6.69
CA ASP A 37 -12.98 -0.31 7.39
C ASP A 37 -14.17 -1.13 6.87
N ARG A 38 -14.14 -1.53 5.59
CA ARG A 38 -15.20 -2.33 4.95
C ARG A 38 -14.97 -3.83 5.03
N THR A 39 -13.73 -4.29 4.84
CA THR A 39 -13.41 -5.72 4.87
C THR A 39 -13.32 -6.27 6.29
N GLY A 40 -13.24 -5.40 7.30
CA GLY A 40 -12.77 -5.75 8.63
C GLY A 40 -11.24 -5.88 8.61
N GLY A 41 -10.58 -5.37 9.63
CA GLY A 41 -9.12 -5.38 9.71
C GLY A 41 -8.52 -6.79 9.61
N PRO A 42 -7.20 -6.88 9.32
CA PRO A 42 -6.50 -8.15 9.17
C PRO A 42 -6.66 -9.07 10.38
N GLU A 43 -6.72 -8.50 11.59
CA GLU A 43 -6.83 -9.20 12.88
C GLU A 43 -8.00 -10.20 12.93
N ARG A 44 -9.14 -9.89 12.29
CA ARG A 44 -10.30 -10.80 12.21
C ARG A 44 -10.00 -12.10 11.48
N TYR A 45 -9.02 -12.09 10.58
CA TYR A 45 -8.66 -13.21 9.72
C TYR A 45 -7.35 -13.89 10.14
N PHE A 46 -6.68 -13.37 11.18
CA PHE A 46 -5.43 -13.89 11.74
C PHE A 46 -5.62 -14.90 12.89
N ALA A 47 -6.86 -15.30 13.21
CA ALA A 47 -7.11 -16.35 14.20
C ALA A 47 -6.32 -17.63 13.85
N ASP A 48 -5.35 -17.98 14.70
CA ASP A 48 -4.52 -19.19 14.67
C ASP A 48 -3.61 -19.44 13.45
N GLY A 49 -3.16 -18.40 12.74
CA GLY A 49 -2.18 -18.59 11.65
C GLY A 49 -2.75 -19.35 10.45
N ASN A 50 -4.08 -19.31 10.27
CA ASN A 50 -4.75 -19.94 9.15
C ASN A 50 -4.45 -19.20 7.84
N ARG A 51 -3.59 -19.81 6.99
CA ARG A 51 -3.23 -19.28 5.68
C ARG A 51 -4.43 -19.09 4.75
N GLU A 52 -5.44 -19.95 4.84
CA GLU A 52 -6.64 -19.86 4.00
C GLU A 52 -7.45 -18.62 4.36
N GLY A 53 -7.65 -18.35 5.66
CA GLY A 53 -8.33 -17.16 6.16
C GLY A 53 -7.65 -15.86 5.70
N TYR A 54 -6.32 -15.80 5.82
CA TYR A 54 -5.54 -14.66 5.33
C TYR A 54 -5.63 -14.50 3.81
N THR A 55 -5.61 -15.60 3.05
CA THR A 55 -5.72 -15.54 1.59
C THR A 55 -7.09 -15.02 1.16
N GLN A 56 -8.18 -15.46 1.82
CA GLN A 56 -9.53 -14.95 1.57
C GLN A 56 -9.64 -13.46 1.90
N TYR A 57 -9.06 -13.03 3.02
CA TYR A 57 -8.97 -11.62 3.38
C TYR A 57 -8.27 -10.80 2.29
N LEU A 58 -7.10 -11.24 1.83
CA LEU A 58 -6.35 -10.56 0.78
C LEU A 58 -7.12 -10.50 -0.54
N GLN A 59 -7.87 -11.54 -0.90
CA GLN A 59 -8.71 -11.54 -2.10
C GLN A 59 -9.83 -10.49 -2.00
N ASN A 60 -10.53 -10.44 -0.85
CA ASN A 60 -11.56 -9.44 -0.60
C ASN A 60 -10.97 -8.03 -0.61
N TYR A 61 -9.86 -7.82 0.10
CA TYR A 61 -9.16 -6.54 0.13
C TYR A 61 -8.74 -6.10 -1.27
N ARG A 62 -8.16 -6.99 -2.08
CA ARG A 62 -7.77 -6.69 -3.47
C ARG A 62 -8.97 -6.30 -4.33
N ARG A 63 -10.10 -7.02 -4.19
CA ARG A 63 -11.32 -6.73 -4.95
C ARG A 63 -11.86 -5.34 -4.62
N GLU A 64 -11.95 -5.02 -3.33
CA GLU A 64 -12.40 -3.70 -2.87
C GLU A 64 -11.39 -2.61 -3.27
N SER A 65 -10.09 -2.85 -3.13
CA SER A 65 -9.05 -1.90 -3.53
C SER A 65 -9.10 -1.59 -5.04
N ALA A 66 -9.28 -2.62 -5.88
CA ALA A 66 -9.39 -2.48 -7.33
C ALA A 66 -10.66 -1.73 -7.77
N ALA A 67 -11.77 -1.88 -7.05
CA ALA A 67 -13.01 -1.15 -7.32
C ALA A 67 -12.84 0.37 -7.19
N TRP A 68 -11.91 0.81 -6.35
CA TRP A 68 -11.60 2.22 -6.06
C TRP A 68 -10.26 2.70 -6.65
N PHE A 69 -9.61 1.88 -7.48
CA PHE A 69 -8.29 2.14 -8.07
C PHE A 69 -7.19 2.45 -7.03
N LEU A 70 -7.34 1.94 -5.81
CA LEU A 70 -6.36 2.10 -4.73
C LEU A 70 -5.15 1.16 -4.90
N ASP A 71 -5.27 0.20 -5.83
CA ASP A 71 -4.26 -0.74 -6.28
C ASP A 71 -3.39 -0.21 -7.43
N GLN A 72 -3.50 1.09 -7.75
CA GLN A 72 -2.82 1.72 -8.87
C GLN A 72 -2.03 2.97 -8.44
N PRO A 73 -0.99 3.35 -9.20
CA PRO A 73 -0.31 4.62 -9.02
C PRO A 73 -1.30 5.78 -9.25
N LEU A 74 -1.05 6.91 -8.57
CA LEU A 74 -2.00 8.02 -8.56
C LEU A 74 -2.16 8.67 -9.92
N PHE A 75 -1.03 8.90 -10.61
CA PHE A 75 -0.96 9.71 -11.83
C PHE A 75 -0.01 9.09 -12.85
N TYR A 76 -0.01 9.63 -14.07
CA TYR A 76 0.82 9.18 -15.18
C TYR A 76 2.33 9.18 -14.89
N ILE A 77 2.78 10.08 -14.02
CA ILE A 77 4.17 10.20 -13.62
C ILE A 77 4.23 10.12 -12.10
N SER A 78 5.15 9.33 -11.58
CA SER A 78 5.48 9.32 -10.15
C SER A 78 6.99 9.44 -9.96
N VAL A 79 7.37 10.19 -8.92
CA VAL A 79 8.76 10.34 -8.48
C VAL A 79 8.87 9.71 -7.11
N ARG A 80 9.80 8.77 -6.95
CA ARG A 80 10.08 8.10 -5.67
C ARG A 80 11.57 7.85 -5.52
N PRO A 81 12.11 7.74 -4.30
CA PRO A 81 13.46 7.22 -4.11
C PRO A 81 13.63 5.82 -4.72
N GLY A 82 14.79 5.56 -5.32
CA GLY A 82 15.08 4.30 -6.02
C GLY A 82 15.12 3.03 -5.14
N PHE A 83 15.14 3.20 -3.81
CA PHE A 83 15.05 2.09 -2.85
C PHE A 83 13.61 1.58 -2.64
N TYR A 84 12.59 2.28 -3.16
CA TYR A 84 11.23 1.77 -3.12
C TYR A 84 10.96 0.81 -4.29
N PRO A 85 10.43 -0.41 -4.04
CA PRO A 85 10.13 -1.35 -5.11
C PRO A 85 9.01 -0.81 -6.01
N ASP A 86 9.08 -1.15 -7.30
CA ASP A 86 8.12 -0.61 -8.25
C ASP A 86 6.67 -0.99 -7.89
N SER A 87 6.53 -2.20 -7.36
CA SER A 87 5.30 -2.88 -6.93
C SER A 87 4.84 -2.54 -5.50
N LEU A 88 5.41 -1.55 -4.81
CA LEU A 88 4.99 -1.25 -3.43
C LEU A 88 3.47 -1.02 -3.29
N TYR A 89 2.85 -0.42 -4.31
CA TYR A 89 1.41 -0.17 -4.33
C TYR A 89 0.54 -1.43 -4.50
N THR A 90 1.13 -2.60 -4.79
CA THR A 90 0.41 -3.89 -4.86
C THR A 90 0.47 -4.67 -3.55
N VAL A 91 1.21 -4.18 -2.55
CA VAL A 91 1.29 -4.81 -1.24
C VAL A 91 0.05 -4.47 -0.44
N PHE A 92 -0.61 -5.50 0.08
CA PHE A 92 -1.84 -5.40 0.86
C PHE A 92 -1.70 -6.21 2.15
N PRO A 93 -2.32 -5.76 3.26
CA PRO A 93 -3.12 -4.53 3.42
C PRO A 93 -2.26 -3.25 3.47
N LEU A 94 -2.89 -2.06 3.56
CA LEU A 94 -2.19 -0.77 3.64
C LEU A 94 -1.21 -0.70 4.83
N ALA A 95 -1.55 -1.33 5.95
CA ALA A 95 -0.67 -1.41 7.12
C ALA A 95 0.66 -2.12 6.80
N ARG A 96 0.61 -3.34 6.21
CA ARG A 96 1.80 -4.06 5.73
C ARG A 96 2.59 -3.23 4.71
N ARG A 97 1.90 -2.53 3.79
CA ARG A 97 2.55 -1.64 2.83
C ARG A 97 3.33 -0.50 3.50
N LYS A 98 2.76 0.13 4.54
CA LYS A 98 3.43 1.19 5.31
C LYS A 98 4.64 0.64 6.06
N ALA A 99 4.51 -0.53 6.70
CA ALA A 99 5.61 -1.20 7.37
C ALA A 99 6.75 -1.53 6.39
N LEU A 100 6.42 -2.07 5.22
CA LEU A 100 7.42 -2.34 4.17
C LEU A 100 8.04 -1.05 3.62
N ALA A 101 7.26 0.01 3.44
CA ALA A 101 7.79 1.31 3.00
C ALA A 101 8.81 1.85 4.01
N GLU A 102 8.51 1.71 5.30
CA GLU A 102 9.41 2.12 6.37
C GLU A 102 10.68 1.26 6.41
N LEU A 103 10.53 -0.06 6.24
CA LEU A 103 11.67 -0.97 6.12
C LEU A 103 12.57 -0.58 4.93
N CYS A 104 12.00 -0.31 3.75
CA CYS A 104 12.76 0.16 2.59
C CYS A 104 13.50 1.47 2.87
N ARG A 105 12.90 2.36 3.68
CA ARG A 105 13.50 3.65 4.06
C ARG A 105 14.68 3.45 5.00
N GLU A 106 14.58 2.50 5.92
CA GLU A 106 15.64 2.19 6.89
C GLU A 106 16.80 1.42 6.27
N THR A 107 16.50 0.38 5.49
CA THR A 107 17.52 -0.45 4.83
C THR A 107 18.14 0.25 3.63
N GLN A 108 17.40 1.15 2.98
CA GLN A 108 17.74 1.74 1.68
C GLN A 108 17.98 0.69 0.59
N ASP A 109 17.50 -0.54 0.81
CA ASP A 109 17.67 -1.69 -0.06
C ASP A 109 16.31 -2.36 -0.33
N ARG A 110 15.88 -2.25 -1.58
CA ARG A 110 14.60 -2.83 -2.04
C ARG A 110 14.64 -4.37 -2.05
N ASP A 111 15.79 -4.96 -2.31
CA ASP A 111 15.96 -6.41 -2.48
C ASP A 111 16.00 -7.09 -1.10
N LEU A 112 16.70 -6.47 -0.13
CA LEU A 112 16.65 -6.88 1.28
C LEU A 112 15.23 -6.76 1.84
N SER A 113 14.55 -5.64 1.59
CA SER A 113 13.18 -5.42 2.08
C SER A 113 12.18 -6.44 1.51
N ALA A 114 12.33 -6.79 0.23
CA ALA A 114 11.54 -7.86 -0.39
C ALA A 114 11.87 -9.24 0.20
N PHE A 115 13.14 -9.51 0.51
CA PHE A 115 13.55 -10.75 1.16
C PHE A 115 12.95 -10.87 2.57
N VAL A 116 13.01 -9.82 3.40
CA VAL A 116 12.42 -9.78 4.73
C VAL A 116 10.91 -10.01 4.66
N ASP A 117 10.21 -9.33 3.75
CA ASP A 117 8.76 -9.50 3.56
C ASP A 117 8.38 -10.96 3.23
N ALA A 118 9.16 -11.61 2.36
CA ALA A 118 8.96 -13.02 2.02
C ALA A 118 9.23 -13.97 3.21
N GLN A 119 10.28 -13.71 4.00
CA GLN A 119 10.59 -14.51 5.20
C GLN A 119 9.51 -14.37 6.26
N CYS A 120 9.03 -13.15 6.53
CA CYS A 120 7.95 -12.92 7.47
C CYS A 120 6.65 -13.61 7.07
N GLU A 121 6.31 -13.61 5.78
CA GLU A 121 5.14 -14.36 5.28
C GLU A 121 5.31 -15.87 5.51
N ASP A 122 6.50 -16.40 5.24
CA ASP A 122 6.76 -17.83 5.44
C ASP A 122 6.71 -18.22 6.93
N TRP A 123 7.37 -17.46 7.82
CA TRP A 123 7.36 -17.70 9.27
C TRP A 123 5.94 -17.59 9.87
N ALA A 124 5.07 -16.73 9.33
CA ALA A 124 3.71 -16.59 9.81
C ALA A 124 2.87 -17.86 9.58
N PHE A 125 3.07 -18.55 8.45
CA PHE A 125 2.23 -19.67 8.02
C PHE A 125 2.90 -21.04 8.13
N ARG A 126 4.17 -21.10 8.51
CA ARG A 126 4.84 -22.39 8.73
C ARG A 126 4.24 -23.08 9.96
N ASN A 127 3.76 -24.30 9.75
CA ASN A 127 3.13 -25.12 10.79
C ASN A 127 4.13 -25.95 11.60
N ASP A 128 5.43 -25.77 11.33
CA ASP A 128 6.49 -26.53 12.00
C ASP A 128 6.73 -26.00 13.42
N THR A 129 6.89 -26.92 14.38
CA THR A 129 7.35 -26.62 15.74
C THR A 129 8.79 -26.08 15.77
N ALA A 130 9.54 -26.22 14.68
CA ALA A 130 10.92 -25.75 14.54
C ALA A 130 11.06 -24.24 14.25
N VAL A 131 9.96 -23.50 14.06
CA VAL A 131 10.02 -22.04 13.97
C VAL A 131 9.93 -21.46 15.38
N ALA A 132 10.99 -20.77 15.81
CA ALA A 132 11.02 -20.06 17.09
C ALA A 132 9.75 -19.22 17.27
N HIS A 133 9.17 -19.26 18.48
CA HIS A 133 7.92 -18.57 18.78
C HIS A 133 8.00 -17.07 18.45
N SER A 134 9.17 -16.46 18.67
CA SER A 134 9.50 -15.09 18.31
C SER A 134 9.37 -14.82 16.81
N LEU A 135 9.85 -15.71 15.93
CA LEU A 135 9.74 -15.58 14.48
C LEU A 135 8.30 -15.73 13.98
N LYS A 136 7.51 -16.63 14.60
CA LYS A 136 6.08 -16.77 14.25
C LYS A 136 5.28 -15.54 14.66
N LYS A 137 5.59 -14.96 15.82
CA LYS A 137 5.03 -13.69 16.27
C LYS A 137 5.46 -12.51 15.37
N LEU A 138 6.73 -12.49 14.96
CA LEU A 138 7.27 -11.53 14.01
C LEU A 138 6.53 -11.60 12.66
N GLY A 139 6.38 -12.80 12.09
CA GLY A 139 5.68 -12.98 10.82
C GLY A 139 4.22 -12.53 10.89
N SER A 140 3.48 -12.98 11.89
CA SER A 140 2.06 -12.61 12.03
C SER A 140 1.86 -11.11 12.28
N GLY A 141 2.67 -10.50 13.16
CA GLY A 141 2.62 -9.06 13.41
C GLY A 141 3.06 -8.22 12.21
N TRP A 142 4.05 -8.69 11.43
CA TRP A 142 4.48 -8.05 10.18
C TRP A 142 3.35 -8.01 9.15
N LEU A 143 2.67 -9.14 8.93
CA LEU A 143 1.57 -9.21 7.98
C LEU A 143 0.35 -8.37 8.40
N ALA A 144 0.15 -8.17 9.70
CA ALA A 144 -0.84 -7.24 10.25
C ALA A 144 -0.41 -5.77 10.15
N GLY A 145 0.88 -5.48 9.89
CA GLY A 145 1.45 -4.14 9.93
C GLY A 145 1.54 -3.58 11.35
N ALA A 146 1.61 -4.45 12.36
CA ALA A 146 1.68 -4.11 13.78
C ALA A 146 3.12 -4.05 14.31
N ILE A 147 4.11 -4.37 13.48
CA ILE A 147 5.53 -4.40 13.85
C ILE A 147 6.28 -3.31 13.12
N GLU A 148 7.00 -2.50 13.90
CA GLU A 148 7.91 -1.49 13.40
C GLU A 148 9.25 -2.12 13.00
N ALA A 149 9.94 -1.51 12.03
CA ALA A 149 11.16 -2.06 11.46
C ALA A 149 12.29 -2.21 12.51
N GLU A 150 12.41 -1.27 13.47
CA GLU A 150 13.37 -1.37 14.58
C GLU A 150 13.16 -2.63 15.44
N THR A 151 11.91 -3.08 15.61
CA THR A 151 11.59 -4.26 16.42
C THR A 151 12.01 -5.55 15.72
N ILE A 152 12.17 -5.53 14.39
CA ILE A 152 12.55 -6.71 13.60
C ILE A 152 13.95 -7.18 14.00
N LEU A 153 14.94 -6.27 14.02
CA LEU A 153 16.32 -6.62 14.37
C LEU A 153 16.42 -7.24 15.76
N ALA A 154 15.76 -6.65 16.76
CA ALA A 154 15.74 -7.17 18.12
C ALA A 154 15.12 -8.58 18.16
N THR A 155 14.02 -8.80 17.44
CA THR A 155 13.34 -10.11 17.39
C THR A 155 14.18 -11.17 16.67
N LEU A 156 14.91 -10.80 15.61
CA LEU A 156 15.82 -11.70 14.90
C LEU A 156 17.01 -12.11 15.79
N GLN A 157 17.56 -11.16 16.55
CA GLN A 157 18.64 -11.44 17.51
C GLN A 157 18.17 -12.36 18.64
N GLU A 158 16.96 -12.15 19.17
CA GLU A 158 16.33 -13.03 20.15
C GLU A 158 16.14 -14.44 19.58
N ALA A 159 15.61 -14.56 18.36
CA ALA A 159 15.41 -15.84 17.69
C ALA A 159 16.72 -16.63 17.50
N LEU A 160 17.84 -15.95 17.25
CA LEU A 160 19.16 -16.59 17.13
C LEU A 160 19.69 -17.17 18.44
N GLN A 161 19.15 -16.76 19.59
CA GLN A 161 19.50 -17.32 20.90
C GLN A 161 18.64 -18.55 21.26
N ASP A 162 17.57 -18.78 20.51
CA ASP A 162 16.72 -19.96 20.67
C ASP A 162 17.50 -21.23 20.28
N LYS A 163 17.42 -22.25 21.13
CA LYS A 163 18.11 -23.53 20.91
C LYS A 163 17.41 -24.39 19.85
N ASP A 164 16.12 -24.14 19.64
CA ASP A 164 15.27 -24.94 18.76
C ASP A 164 15.13 -24.33 17.35
N ILE A 165 15.85 -23.24 17.05
CA ILE A 165 15.82 -22.60 15.73
C ILE A 165 16.42 -23.51 14.65
N SER A 166 15.72 -23.65 13.53
CA SER A 166 16.24 -24.40 12.39
C SER A 166 17.49 -23.74 11.79
N ALA A 167 18.41 -24.54 11.23
CA ALA A 167 19.62 -24.02 10.59
C ALA A 167 19.30 -23.07 9.41
N ALA A 168 18.18 -23.31 8.72
CA ALA A 168 17.70 -22.46 7.63
C ALA A 168 17.23 -21.10 8.15
N ASP A 169 16.41 -21.07 9.21
CA ASP A 169 15.89 -19.82 9.78
C ASP A 169 17.01 -19.01 10.45
N ALA A 170 17.93 -19.68 11.14
CA ALA A 170 19.13 -19.03 11.67
C ALA A 170 20.01 -18.44 10.56
N GLY A 171 20.11 -19.12 9.41
CA GLY A 171 20.77 -18.61 8.21
C GLY A 171 20.10 -17.35 7.66
N ALA A 172 18.77 -17.36 7.54
CA ALA A 172 17.99 -16.21 7.10
C ALA A 172 18.13 -15.01 8.06
N CYS A 173 18.03 -15.24 9.37
CA CYS A 173 18.20 -14.18 10.39
C CYS A 173 19.59 -13.55 10.29
N ARG A 174 20.65 -14.36 10.22
CA ARG A 174 22.03 -13.85 10.07
C ARG A 174 22.22 -13.04 8.80
N LYS A 175 21.65 -13.51 7.68
CA LYS A 175 21.71 -12.78 6.41
C LYS A 175 21.04 -11.41 6.53
N ILE A 176 19.82 -11.36 7.07
CA ILE A 176 19.08 -10.11 7.26
C ILE A 176 19.87 -9.14 8.12
N ILE A 177 20.37 -9.59 9.28
CA ILE A 177 21.14 -8.74 10.19
C ILE A 177 22.41 -8.20 9.51
N ALA A 178 23.16 -9.06 8.82
CA ALA A 178 24.40 -8.66 8.16
C ALA A 178 24.17 -7.66 7.02
N GLU A 179 23.11 -7.85 6.22
CA GLU A 179 22.78 -6.96 5.11
C GLU A 179 22.14 -5.65 5.60
N TRP A 180 21.43 -5.65 6.73
CA TRP A 180 20.83 -4.44 7.31
C TRP A 180 21.88 -3.43 7.76
N GLU A 181 23.00 -3.90 8.33
CA GLU A 181 24.09 -3.03 8.78
C GLU A 181 24.82 -2.36 7.60
N ILE A 182 24.76 -2.97 6.41
CA ILE A 182 25.34 -2.41 5.19
C ILE A 182 24.34 -1.40 4.62
N ARG A 183 24.61 -0.11 4.79
CA ARG A 183 23.83 0.95 4.14
C ARG A 183 24.37 1.20 2.74
N PRO A 184 23.65 0.86 1.65
CA PRO A 184 24.03 1.30 0.34
C PRO A 184 23.87 2.82 0.22
N ASP A 185 24.94 3.52 -0.15
CA ASP A 185 24.96 4.98 -0.36
C ASP A 185 24.03 5.48 -1.51
N ALA A 186 23.32 4.57 -2.18
CA ALA A 186 22.42 4.85 -3.29
C ALA A 186 21.09 5.52 -2.89
N GLY A 187 20.84 5.67 -1.58
CA GLY A 187 19.53 5.79 -0.96
C GLY A 187 18.70 7.06 -1.21
N TYR A 188 19.00 7.92 -2.19
CA TYR A 188 18.12 9.06 -2.51
C TYR A 188 18.01 9.41 -4.00
N LEU A 189 18.55 8.57 -4.89
CA LEU A 189 18.41 8.84 -6.32
C LEU A 189 16.92 8.80 -6.71
N PRO A 190 16.37 9.90 -7.26
CA PRO A 190 14.97 9.93 -7.66
C PRO A 190 14.78 9.01 -8.87
N GLN A 191 13.87 8.06 -8.73
CA GLN A 191 13.40 7.22 -9.81
C GLN A 191 12.13 7.84 -10.39
N PHE A 192 12.14 8.03 -11.70
CA PHE A 192 10.99 8.46 -12.47
C PHE A 192 10.28 7.25 -13.04
N CYS A 193 8.99 7.11 -12.74
CA CYS A 193 8.17 6.02 -13.27
C CYS A 193 7.04 6.56 -14.14
N TRP A 194 6.84 5.94 -15.30
CA TRP A 194 5.72 6.22 -16.19
C TRP A 194 4.61 5.18 -16.01
N ASN A 195 3.43 5.64 -15.62
CA ASN A 195 2.30 4.81 -15.21
C ASN A 195 1.20 4.83 -16.27
N ARG A 196 1.20 3.86 -17.18
CA ARG A 196 0.16 3.71 -18.22
C ARG A 196 -1.24 3.44 -17.66
N ARG A 197 -1.32 2.79 -16.49
CA ARG A 197 -2.57 2.55 -15.75
C ARG A 197 -2.44 3.26 -14.42
N ASN A 198 -3.28 4.26 -14.19
CA ASN A 198 -3.26 5.05 -12.98
C ASN A 198 -4.68 5.41 -12.54
N ALA A 199 -4.84 5.70 -11.26
CA ALA A 199 -6.12 6.01 -10.65
C ALA A 199 -6.77 7.26 -11.28
N PHE A 200 -5.98 8.27 -11.64
CA PHE A 200 -6.49 9.48 -12.29
C PHE A 200 -7.15 9.18 -13.63
N ASP A 201 -6.51 8.40 -14.50
CA ASP A 201 -7.08 8.05 -15.81
C ASP A 201 -8.42 7.33 -15.66
N ARG A 202 -8.49 6.38 -14.70
CA ARG A 202 -9.71 5.63 -14.41
C ARG A 202 -10.82 6.50 -13.84
N TRP A 203 -10.49 7.39 -12.93
CA TRP A 203 -11.43 8.36 -12.37
C TRP A 203 -11.90 9.40 -13.40
N PHE A 204 -11.03 9.81 -14.32
CA PHE A 204 -11.35 10.81 -15.33
C PHE A 204 -12.20 10.22 -16.48
N THR A 205 -11.74 9.10 -17.07
CA THR A 205 -12.36 8.50 -18.28
C THR A 205 -13.43 7.45 -17.95
N GLY A 206 -13.40 6.92 -16.74
CA GLY A 206 -14.28 5.87 -16.23
C GLY A 206 -13.67 4.47 -16.35
N GLY A 207 -13.87 3.65 -15.32
CA GLY A 207 -13.49 2.23 -15.26
C GLY A 207 -14.01 1.59 -13.97
N GLY A 208 -13.99 0.25 -13.84
CA GLY A 208 -14.36 -0.42 -12.58
C GLY A 208 -15.77 -0.09 -12.03
N ALA A 209 -15.86 0.10 -10.70
CA ALA A 209 -17.11 0.38 -9.97
C ALA A 209 -17.46 1.88 -9.85
N GLY A 210 -16.58 2.78 -10.29
CA GLY A 210 -16.82 4.23 -10.31
C GLY A 210 -16.91 4.74 -11.74
N GLY A 211 -18.02 5.37 -12.12
CA GLY A 211 -18.07 6.06 -13.40
C GLY A 211 -17.16 7.30 -13.38
N GLY A 212 -16.67 7.66 -14.56
CA GLY A 212 -15.72 8.74 -14.70
C GLY A 212 -16.39 10.08 -14.96
N ILE A 213 -15.67 11.16 -14.66
CA ILE A 213 -16.15 12.54 -14.86
C ILE A 213 -16.66 12.77 -16.27
N VAL A 214 -15.94 12.26 -17.28
CA VAL A 214 -16.34 12.41 -18.70
C VAL A 214 -17.70 11.76 -18.99
N ARG A 215 -18.12 10.79 -18.17
CA ARG A 215 -19.42 10.10 -18.27
C ARG A 215 -20.50 10.71 -17.38
N GLY A 216 -20.20 11.79 -16.65
CA GLY A 216 -21.13 12.44 -15.73
C GLY A 216 -21.32 11.73 -14.39
N ASP A 217 -20.44 10.77 -14.07
CA ASP A 217 -20.42 10.10 -12.77
C ASP A 217 -19.20 10.58 -11.98
N TRP A 218 -19.44 10.97 -10.73
CA TRP A 218 -18.44 11.52 -9.81
C TRP A 218 -17.91 10.46 -8.84
N GLY A 219 -18.34 9.21 -9.00
CA GLY A 219 -18.01 8.09 -8.14
C GLY A 219 -18.95 7.97 -6.94
N HIS A 220 -18.56 7.10 -6.01
CA HIS A 220 -19.28 6.84 -4.76
C HIS A 220 -18.55 7.45 -3.57
N THR A 221 -19.28 7.75 -2.49
CA THR A 221 -18.67 8.18 -1.24
C THR A 221 -17.96 7.01 -0.55
N ALA A 222 -16.76 7.26 -0.02
CA ALA A 222 -15.99 6.23 0.68
C ALA A 222 -16.70 5.75 1.96
N LEU A 223 -17.44 6.63 2.64
CA LEU A 223 -18.14 6.33 3.88
C LEU A 223 -19.47 5.60 3.67
N GLU A 224 -20.30 6.08 2.75
CA GLU A 224 -21.70 5.64 2.65
C GLU A 224 -21.96 4.76 1.42
N ASN A 225 -20.97 4.59 0.54
CA ASN A 225 -21.06 3.81 -0.69
C ASN A 225 -22.27 4.19 -1.58
N ARG A 226 -22.57 5.48 -1.64
CA ARG A 226 -23.64 6.04 -2.49
C ARG A 226 -23.06 7.04 -3.49
N PRO A 227 -23.70 7.23 -4.66
CA PRO A 227 -23.22 8.16 -5.66
C PRO A 227 -23.00 9.56 -5.09
N VAL A 228 -21.84 10.15 -5.35
CA VAL A 228 -21.50 11.51 -4.89
C VAL A 228 -22.53 12.52 -5.40
N SER A 229 -23.05 12.33 -6.62
CA SER A 229 -24.12 13.15 -7.19
C SER A 229 -25.40 13.11 -6.35
N ALA A 230 -25.76 11.94 -5.78
CA ALA A 230 -26.93 11.81 -4.92
C ALA A 230 -26.75 12.54 -3.59
N VAL A 231 -25.56 12.43 -2.98
CA VAL A 231 -25.23 13.14 -1.73
C VAL A 231 -25.22 14.65 -1.94
N ILE A 232 -24.63 15.13 -3.04
CA ILE A 232 -24.64 16.55 -3.41
C ILE A 232 -26.08 17.03 -3.63
N ALA A 233 -26.90 16.27 -4.37
CA ALA A 233 -28.29 16.63 -4.65
C ALA A 233 -29.13 16.71 -3.36
N GLU A 234 -28.92 15.79 -2.41
CA GLU A 234 -29.59 15.79 -1.11
C GLU A 234 -29.26 17.06 -0.31
N HIS A 235 -27.98 17.45 -0.24
CA HIS A 235 -27.54 18.62 0.53
C HIS A 235 -27.83 19.97 -0.16
N ILE A 236 -27.90 20.00 -1.49
CA ILE A 236 -28.31 21.19 -2.24
C ILE A 236 -29.83 21.34 -2.26
N GLY A 237 -30.58 20.23 -2.30
CA GLY A 237 -32.04 20.22 -2.31
C GLY A 237 -32.70 20.39 -0.94
N SER A 238 -31.93 20.34 0.16
CA SER A 238 -32.42 20.52 1.53
C SER A 238 -32.36 21.96 2.06
N THR A 239 -32.27 22.96 1.18
CA THR A 239 -32.51 24.39 1.49
C THR A 239 -33.77 24.88 0.82
#